data_AF-X0ZV58-F1
#
_entry.id   AF-X0ZV58-F1
#
_cell.length_a   1.000
_cell.length_b   1.000
_cell.length_c   1.000
_cell.angle_alpha   90.00
_cell.angle_beta   90.00
_cell.angle_gamma   90.00
#
_symmetry.space_group_name_H-M   'P 1'
#
loop_
_entity.id
_entity.type
_entity.pdbx_description
1 polymer ?
#
loop_
_entity_poly.entity_id
_entity_poly.type
_entity_poly.pdbx_seq_one_letter_code
_entity_poly.pdbx_strand_id
1 'polypeptide(L)'
;FWVGMIAIAGVAAETGVIMIVYLDEAYERWKREGRLKTARDLYAAVMEGAVQRVRPKIMTVATTTLALLPIMWKTGSGADVMKRIAAPMIGGLVTSTILTLAVIPAVYAAWKSRSID
;
A
#
# COMPACT_ATOMS: atom_id res chain seq x y z
N PHE A 1 -13.36 15.96 9.22
CA PHE A 1 -12.11 16.12 8.45
C PHE A 1 -10.94 15.46 9.17
N TRP A 2 -10.53 15.94 10.35
CA TRP A 2 -9.42 15.36 11.14
C TRP A 2 -9.55 13.86 11.41
N VAL A 3 -10.74 13.40 11.82
CA VAL A 3 -10.98 11.98 12.14
C VAL A 3 -10.67 11.05 10.96
N GLY A 4 -11.12 11.39 9.75
CA GLY A 4 -10.85 10.57 8.57
C GLY A 4 -9.39 10.64 8.09
N MET A 5 -8.69 11.76 8.33
CA MET A 5 -7.24 11.86 8.07
C MET A 5 -6.41 11.03 9.06
N ILE A 6 -6.81 11.00 10.33
CA ILE A 6 -6.16 10.16 11.34
C ILE A 6 -6.38 8.69 11.01
N ALA A 7 -7.60 8.32 10.63
CA ALA A 7 -7.93 6.95 10.22
C ALA A 7 -7.07 6.50 9.03
N ILE A 8 -6.92 7.33 8.00
CA ILE A 8 -6.10 6.95 6.85
C ILE A 8 -4.61 6.90 7.18
N ALA A 9 -4.10 7.78 8.05
CA ALA A 9 -2.70 7.74 8.47
C ALA A 9 -2.35 6.39 9.11
N GLY A 10 -3.24 5.86 9.96
CA GLY A 10 -3.07 4.52 10.55
C GLY A 10 -3.04 3.41 9.50
N VAL A 11 -4.01 3.40 8.58
CA VAL A 11 -4.08 2.40 7.49
C VAL A 11 -2.87 2.51 6.55
N ALA A 12 -2.41 3.72 6.26
CA ALA A 12 -1.21 3.94 5.45
C ALA A 12 0.04 3.38 6.14
N ALA A 13 0.22 3.64 7.44
CA ALA A 13 1.32 3.10 8.21
C ALA A 13 1.31 1.56 8.25
N GLU A 14 0.16 0.95 8.56
CA GLU A 14 -0.01 -0.51 8.56
C GLU A 14 0.38 -1.11 7.21
N THR A 15 -0.20 -0.59 6.12
CA THR A 15 0.07 -1.14 4.79
C THR A 15 1.48 -0.89 4.28
N GLY A 16 2.13 0.19 4.73
CA GLY A 16 3.53 0.48 4.44
C GLY A 16 4.47 -0.52 5.12
N VAL A 17 4.27 -0.80 6.40
CA VAL A 17 5.07 -1.79 7.14
C VAL A 17 4.95 -3.16 6.50
N ILE A 18 3.73 -3.60 6.17
CA ILE A 18 3.57 -4.94 5.59
C ILE A 18 4.16 -5.02 4.18
N MET A 19 4.21 -3.92 3.41
CA MET A 19 4.91 -3.91 2.12
C MET A 19 6.40 -4.22 2.31
N ILE A 20 7.05 -3.60 3.30
CA ILE A 20 8.47 -3.84 3.59
C ILE A 20 8.70 -5.31 3.97
N VAL A 21 7.84 -5.89 4.81
CA VAL A 21 7.93 -7.30 5.20
C VAL A 21 7.83 -8.23 3.98
N TYR A 22 6.90 -7.98 3.06
CA TYR A 22 6.75 -8.79 1.84
C TYR A 22 7.95 -8.67 0.90
N LEU A 23 8.51 -7.46 0.76
CA LEU A 23 9.72 -7.25 -0.02
C LEU A 23 10.92 -7.97 0.59
N ASP A 24 11.04 -7.97 1.92
CA ASP A 24 12.10 -8.68 2.63
C ASP A 24 11.95 -10.21 2.54
N GLU A 25 10.73 -10.72 2.68
CA GLU A 25 10.44 -12.14 2.47
C GLU A 25 10.75 -12.59 1.04
N ALA A 26 10.42 -11.78 0.03
CA ALA A 26 10.74 -12.06 -1.37
C ALA A 26 12.26 -12.06 -1.59
N TYR A 27 12.96 -11.07 -1.04
CA TYR A 27 14.42 -10.97 -1.09
C TYR A 27 15.11 -12.18 -0.43
N GLU A 28 14.75 -12.51 0.82
CA GLU A 28 15.35 -13.64 1.55
C GLU A 28 15.00 -15.00 0.94
N ARG A 29 13.85 -15.13 0.27
CA ARG A 29 13.52 -16.32 -0.53
C ARG A 29 14.47 -16.47 -1.71
N TRP A 30 14.63 -15.42 -2.51
CA TRP A 30 15.54 -15.42 -3.65
C TRP A 30 17.01 -15.62 -3.24
N LYS A 31 17.38 -15.16 -2.05
CA LYS A 31 18.72 -15.33 -1.49
C LYS A 31 18.98 -16.78 -1.09
N ARG A 32 18.02 -17.42 -0.42
CA ARG A 32 18.07 -18.85 -0.07
C ARG A 32 18.09 -19.75 -1.30
N GLU A 33 17.39 -19.35 -2.37
CA GLU A 33 17.40 -20.05 -3.66
C GLU A 33 18.68 -19.80 -4.48
N GLY A 34 19.60 -18.93 -4.00
CA GLY A 34 20.84 -18.60 -4.71
C GLY A 34 20.62 -17.83 -6.03
N ARG A 35 19.45 -17.20 -6.20
CA ARG A 35 19.03 -16.50 -7.42
C ARG A 35 19.42 -15.02 -7.44
N LEU A 36 19.79 -14.46 -6.28
CA LEU A 36 20.31 -13.08 -6.15
C LEU A 36 21.79 -13.01 -6.56
N LYS A 37 22.07 -12.97 -7.87
CA LYS A 37 23.45 -12.88 -8.39
C LYS A 37 23.75 -11.54 -9.05
N THR A 38 22.72 -10.85 -9.53
CA THR A 38 22.86 -9.58 -10.25
C THR A 38 21.82 -8.55 -9.80
N ALA A 39 22.06 -7.26 -10.08
CA ALA A 39 21.09 -6.20 -9.83
C ALA A 39 19.74 -6.42 -10.55
N ARG A 40 19.75 -7.15 -11.67
CA ARG A 40 18.54 -7.55 -12.39
C ARG A 40 17.70 -8.58 -11.61
N ASP A 41 18.37 -9.48 -10.90
CA ASP A 41 17.71 -10.46 -10.04
C ASP A 41 17.09 -9.80 -8.80
N LEU A 42 17.77 -8.79 -8.24
CA LEU A 42 17.20 -7.97 -7.17
C LEU A 42 15.91 -7.27 -7.62
N TYR A 43 15.92 -6.65 -8.81
CA TYR A 43 14.72 -6.01 -9.35
C TYR A 43 13.59 -7.02 -9.57
N ALA A 44 13.90 -8.21 -10.09
CA ALA A 44 12.92 -9.25 -10.30
C ALA A 44 12.32 -9.78 -8.97
N ALA A 45 13.15 -9.93 -7.93
CA ALA A 45 12.68 -10.30 -6.57
C ALA A 45 11.75 -9.24 -5.97
N VAL A 46 12.12 -7.96 -6.08
CA VAL A 46 11.31 -6.83 -5.61
C VAL A 46 9.99 -6.75 -6.38
N MET A 47 10.01 -6.96 -7.69
CA MET A 47 8.79 -6.99 -8.51
C MET A 47 7.88 -8.16 -8.14
N GLU A 48 8.43 -9.35 -7.87
CA GLU A 48 7.65 -10.51 -7.43
C GLU A 48 6.96 -10.23 -6.08
N GLY A 49 7.70 -9.67 -5.11
CA GLY A 49 7.15 -9.27 -3.81
C GLY A 49 6.09 -8.16 -3.93
N ALA A 50 6.33 -7.16 -4.77
CA ALA A 50 5.40 -6.05 -4.98
C ALA A 50 4.07 -6.52 -5.59
N VAL A 51 4.11 -7.38 -6.62
CA VAL A 51 2.89 -7.89 -7.31
C VAL A 51 2.00 -8.72 -6.38
N GLN A 52 2.60 -9.51 -5.49
CA GLN A 52 1.84 -10.28 -4.48
C GLN A 52 1.02 -9.37 -3.55
N ARG A 53 1.47 -8.12 -3.35
CA ARG A 53 0.79 -7.11 -2.53
C ARG A 53 -0.23 -6.25 -3.29
N VAL A 54 -0.03 -6.02 -4.60
CA VAL A 54 -0.95 -5.25 -5.45
C VAL A 54 -2.37 -5.83 -5.37
N ARG A 55 -2.51 -7.16 -5.48
CA ARG A 55 -3.82 -7.84 -5.46
C ARG A 55 -4.59 -7.61 -4.14
N PRO A 56 -4.03 -7.93 -2.95
CA PRO A 56 -4.67 -7.62 -1.68
C PRO A 56 -4.98 -6.13 -1.48
N LYS A 57 -4.05 -5.24 -1.86
CA LYS A 57 -4.23 -3.80 -1.63
C LYS A 57 -5.39 -3.24 -2.47
N ILE A 58 -5.51 -3.64 -3.74
CA ILE A 58 -6.63 -3.27 -4.59
C ILE A 58 -7.95 -3.82 -4.04
N MET A 59 -7.97 -5.06 -3.54
CA MET A 59 -9.17 -5.65 -2.92
C MET A 59 -9.67 -4.81 -1.75
N THR A 60 -8.79 -4.38 -0.85
CA THR A 60 -9.16 -3.53 0.29
C THR A 60 -9.67 -2.17 -0.18
N VAL A 61 -8.96 -1.50 -1.09
CA VAL A 61 -9.35 -0.17 -1.58
C VAL A 61 -10.71 -0.23 -2.28
N ALA A 62 -10.94 -1.22 -3.14
CA ALA A 62 -12.21 -1.42 -3.82
C ALA A 62 -13.34 -1.68 -2.81
N THR A 63 -13.12 -2.59 -1.86
CA THR A 63 -14.11 -2.94 -0.83
C THR A 63 -14.48 -1.72 0.03
N THR A 64 -13.49 -0.97 0.52
CA THR A 64 -13.75 0.22 1.33
C THR A 64 -14.41 1.33 0.52
N THR A 65 -13.99 1.54 -0.73
CA THR A 65 -14.60 2.56 -1.60
C THR A 65 -16.06 2.22 -1.86
N LEU A 66 -16.38 0.96 -2.20
CA LEU A 66 -17.76 0.49 -2.42
C LEU A 66 -18.61 0.59 -1.15
N ALA A 67 -18.04 0.27 0.02
CA ALA A 67 -18.74 0.37 1.30
C ALA A 67 -19.07 1.82 1.69
N LEU A 68 -18.19 2.77 1.35
CA LEU A 68 -18.35 4.19 1.69
C LEU A 68 -19.08 4.99 0.61
N LEU A 69 -19.14 4.50 -0.63
CA LEU A 69 -19.86 5.10 -1.75
C LEU A 69 -21.32 5.49 -1.41
N PRO A 70 -22.16 4.61 -0.82
CA PRO A 70 -23.56 4.95 -0.52
C PRO A 70 -23.70 6.04 0.56
N ILE A 71 -22.71 6.16 1.46
CA ILE A 71 -22.70 7.22 2.50
C ILE A 71 -22.57 8.61 1.85
N MET A 72 -21.88 8.70 0.71
CA MET A 72 -21.71 9.96 -0.02
C MET A 72 -23.03 10.46 -0.63
N TRP A 73 -23.91 9.56 -1.09
CA TRP A 73 -25.21 9.91 -1.68
C TRP A 73 -26.33 10.12 -0.69
N LYS A 74 -26.25 9.55 0.52
CA LYS A 74 -27.30 9.76 1.52
C LYS A 74 -27.41 11.25 1.89
N THR A 75 -28.63 11.75 1.91
CA THR A 75 -29.02 13.07 2.41
C THR A 75 -30.02 12.86 3.54
N GLY A 76 -29.70 13.36 4.73
CA GLY A 76 -30.48 13.16 5.95
C GLY A 76 -29.71 13.63 7.19
N SER A 77 -30.35 13.61 8.36
CA SER A 77 -29.71 13.99 9.62
C SER A 77 -28.45 13.14 9.88
N GLY A 78 -27.34 13.78 10.23
CA GLY A 78 -26.05 13.12 10.47
C GLY A 78 -25.24 12.77 9.21
N ALA A 79 -25.79 12.95 8.00
CA ALA A 79 -25.08 12.65 6.75
C ALA A 79 -23.82 13.50 6.58
N ASP A 80 -23.86 14.79 6.96
CA ASP A 80 -22.70 15.68 6.88
C ASP A 80 -21.53 15.21 7.75
N VAL A 81 -21.81 14.65 8.92
CA VAL A 81 -20.77 14.13 9.82
C VAL A 81 -20.13 12.90 9.19
N MET A 82 -20.92 11.97 8.66
CA MET A 82 -20.41 10.76 8.02
C MET A 82 -19.62 11.07 6.75
N LYS A 83 -20.07 12.01 5.91
CA LYS A 83 -19.33 12.46 4.71
C LYS A 83 -17.97 13.06 5.06
N ARG A 84 -17.88 13.82 6.16
CA ARG A 84 -16.62 14.40 6.66
C ARG A 84 -15.60 13.37 7.18
N ILE A 85 -16.01 12.11 7.36
CA ILE A 85 -15.16 10.97 7.72
C ILE A 85 -14.85 10.14 6.47
N ALA A 86 -15.87 9.80 5.68
CA ALA A 86 -15.74 8.94 4.51
C ALA A 86 -14.93 9.58 3.36
N ALA A 87 -15.15 10.86 3.06
CA ALA A 87 -14.50 11.53 1.93
C ALA A 87 -12.95 11.49 2.00
N PRO A 88 -12.30 11.89 3.10
CA PRO A 88 -10.84 11.77 3.21
C PRO A 88 -10.33 10.32 3.25
N MET A 89 -11.13 9.36 3.74
CA MET A 89 -10.74 7.95 3.70
C MET A 89 -10.67 7.39 2.28
N ILE A 90 -11.67 7.67 1.44
CA ILE A 90 -11.67 7.22 0.04
C ILE A 90 -10.46 7.83 -0.69
N GLY A 91 -10.31 9.16 -0.64
CA GLY A 91 -9.21 9.85 -1.31
C GLY A 91 -7.85 9.41 -0.79
N GLY A 92 -7.69 9.28 0.52
CA GLY A 92 -6.44 8.87 1.13
C GLY A 92 -6.09 7.39 0.90
N LEU A 93 -7.07 6.48 0.78
CA LEU A 93 -6.82 5.08 0.43
C LEU A 93 -6.28 4.96 -0.99
N VAL A 94 -6.85 5.70 -1.94
CA VAL A 94 -6.39 5.70 -3.33
C VAL A 94 -4.97 6.28 -3.40
N THR A 95 -4.76 7.47 -2.84
CA THR A 95 -3.45 8.14 -2.86
C THR A 95 -2.37 7.34 -2.12
N SER A 96 -2.68 6.79 -0.94
CA SER A 96 -1.73 5.94 -0.21
C SER A 96 -1.41 4.66 -0.96
N THR A 97 -2.36 4.09 -1.70
CA THR A 97 -2.10 2.89 -2.51
C THR A 97 -1.09 3.15 -3.61
N ILE A 98 -1.24 4.27 -4.32
CA ILE A 98 -0.29 4.69 -5.35
C ILE A 98 1.08 4.95 -4.72
N LEU A 99 1.14 5.70 -3.62
CA LEU A 99 2.39 5.97 -2.90
C LEU A 99 3.05 4.67 -2.39
N THR A 100 2.32 3.78 -1.74
CA THR A 100 2.86 2.52 -1.18
C THR A 100 3.34 1.58 -2.28
N LEU A 101 2.63 1.48 -3.42
CA LEU A 101 3.01 0.57 -4.50
C LEU A 101 4.10 1.14 -5.43
N ALA A 102 4.21 2.47 -5.55
CA ALA A 102 5.25 3.09 -6.38
C ALA A 102 6.50 3.44 -5.58
N VAL A 103 6.34 4.10 -4.43
CA VAL A 103 7.46 4.67 -3.66
C VAL A 103 8.19 3.61 -2.86
N ILE A 104 7.49 2.73 -2.13
CA ILE A 104 8.16 1.77 -1.24
C ILE A 104 9.03 0.77 -2.03
N PRO A 105 8.57 0.14 -3.13
CA PRO A 105 9.41 -0.76 -3.91
C PRO A 105 10.62 -0.04 -4.54
N ALA A 106 10.43 1.20 -5.01
CA ALA A 106 11.51 1.99 -5.57
C ALA A 106 12.59 2.33 -4.51
N VAL A 107 12.16 2.76 -3.32
CA VAL A 107 13.07 3.03 -2.19
C VAL A 107 13.78 1.76 -1.73
N TYR A 108 13.05 0.64 -1.63
CA TYR A 108 13.63 -0.64 -1.23
C TYR A 108 14.69 -1.13 -2.25
N ALA A 109 14.38 -1.05 -3.55
CA ALA A 109 15.32 -1.41 -4.61
C ALA A 109 16.58 -0.53 -4.58
N ALA A 110 16.43 0.79 -4.40
CA ALA A 110 17.57 1.71 -4.31
C ALA A 110 18.42 1.50 -3.04
N TRP A 111 17.79 1.16 -1.91
CA TRP A 111 18.50 0.87 -0.67
C TRP A 111 19.28 -0.44 -0.76
N LYS A 112 18.66 -1.47 -1.34
CA LYS A 112 19.28 -2.79 -1.45
C LYS A 112 20.34 -2.85 -2.56
N SER A 113 20.20 -2.10 -3.65
CA SER A 113 21.25 -2.02 -4.68
C SER A 113 22.56 -1.47 -4.10
N ARG A 114 22.48 -0.46 -3.22
CA ARG A 114 23.65 0.08 -2.50
C ARG A 114 24.32 -0.88 -1.53
N SER A 115 23.66 -1.97 -1.14
CA SER A 115 24.25 -3.01 -0.29
C SER A 115 24.94 -4.13 -1.08
N ILE A 116 24.76 -4.15 -2.41
CA ILE A 116 25.35 -5.15 -3.32
C ILE A 116 26.64 -4.62 -3.96
N ASP A 117 26.90 -3.31 -3.88
CA ASP A 117 28.19 -2.67 -4.24
C ASP A 117 29.21 -2.70 -3.08
#